data_AF-A0A060C1E3-F1
#
_entry.id   AF-A0A060C1E3-F1
#
_cell.length_a   1.000
_cell.length_b   1.000
_cell.length_c   1.000
_cell.angle_alpha   90.00
_cell.angle_beta   90.00
_cell.angle_gamma   90.00
#
_symmetry.space_group_name_H-M   'P 1'
#
loop_
_entity.id
_entity.type
_entity.pdbx_description
1 polymer ?
#
loop_
_entity_poly.entity_id
_entity_poly.type
_entity_poly.pdbx_seq_one_letter_code
_entity_poly.pdbx_strand_id
1 'polypeptide(L)'
;RRLRAVLQRVLGLVAIEAQACGTPVVAARVGGLPTAVADGVSGVLVDSHDPGAWAAALRPLLSDPGQRCDLGAKAVLHAEGFSWDATAERTLRTYAAALGTHEVAHVGA
;
A
#
# COMPACT_ATOMS: atom_id res chain seq x y z
N ARG A 1 -17.58 -18.70 -2.91
CA ARG A 1 -16.33 -18.93 -2.12
C ARG A 1 -15.04 -18.65 -2.91
N ARG A 2 -14.93 -18.98 -4.21
CA ARG A 2 -13.70 -18.76 -5.00
C ARG A 2 -13.39 -17.28 -5.37
N LEU A 3 -14.41 -16.44 -5.59
CA LEU A 3 -14.22 -15.00 -5.85
C LEU A 3 -13.59 -14.22 -4.68
N ARG A 4 -13.84 -14.67 -3.44
CA ARG A 4 -13.30 -14.02 -2.23
C ARG A 4 -11.77 -14.11 -2.13
N ALA A 5 -11.15 -15.09 -2.80
CA ALA A 5 -9.70 -15.32 -2.76
C ALA A 5 -8.91 -14.48 -3.79
N VAL A 6 -9.53 -14.07 -4.90
CA VAL A 6 -8.88 -13.24 -5.93
C VAL A 6 -8.71 -11.80 -5.43
N LEU A 7 -9.72 -11.26 -4.73
CA LEU A 7 -9.67 -9.94 -4.07
C LEU A 7 -8.57 -9.85 -3.00
N GLN A 8 -8.13 -10.98 -2.44
CA GLN A 8 -7.10 -11.02 -1.39
C GLN A 8 -5.67 -10.95 -1.95
N ARG A 9 -5.48 -11.07 -3.27
CA ARG A 9 -4.15 -11.21 -3.90
C ARG A 9 -3.70 -10.02 -4.73
N VAL A 10 -4.59 -9.08 -5.03
CA VAL A 10 -4.24 -7.90 -5.83
C VAL A 10 -3.52 -6.89 -4.93
N LEU A 11 -2.45 -6.30 -5.46
CA LEU A 11 -1.52 -5.40 -4.76
C LEU A 11 -2.16 -4.13 -4.16
N GLY A 12 -3.43 -3.85 -4.46
CA GLY A 12 -4.09 -2.60 -4.09
C GLY A 12 -3.68 -1.42 -4.98
N LEU A 13 -3.40 -1.65 -6.27
CA LEU A 13 -2.99 -0.60 -7.21
C LEU A 13 -3.92 0.61 -7.22
N VAL A 14 -5.24 0.39 -7.20
CA VAL A 14 -6.24 1.48 -7.12
C VAL A 14 -6.06 2.32 -5.84
N ALA A 15 -5.68 1.71 -4.72
CA ALA A 15 -5.39 2.45 -3.50
C ALA A 15 -4.13 3.32 -3.67
N ILE A 16 -3.08 2.78 -4.29
CA ILE A 16 -1.85 3.53 -4.57
C ILE A 16 -2.12 4.70 -5.54
N GLU A 17 -2.91 4.49 -6.59
CA GLU A 17 -3.31 5.53 -7.55
C GLU A 17 -4.11 6.64 -6.88
N ALA A 18 -5.10 6.29 -6.06
CA ALA A 18 -5.87 7.26 -5.29
C ALA A 18 -4.97 8.11 -4.38
N GLN A 19 -4.03 7.46 -3.69
CA GLN A 19 -3.06 8.12 -2.83
C GLN A 19 -2.11 9.04 -3.59
N ALA A 20 -1.63 8.63 -4.78
CA ALA A 20 -0.81 9.46 -5.65
C ALA A 20 -1.55 10.74 -6.12
N CYS A 21 -2.87 10.65 -6.29
CA CYS A 21 -3.74 11.80 -6.58
C CYS A 21 -4.09 12.64 -5.33
N GLY A 22 -3.48 12.36 -4.17
CA GLY A 22 -3.75 13.07 -2.92
C GLY A 22 -5.09 12.73 -2.28
N THR A 23 -5.71 11.61 -2.68
CA THR A 23 -6.97 11.14 -2.10
C THR A 23 -6.66 10.07 -1.05
N PRO A 24 -6.97 10.32 0.25
CA PRO A 24 -6.77 9.31 1.27
C PRO A 24 -7.74 8.14 1.10
N VAL A 25 -7.27 6.92 1.39
CA VAL A 25 -8.03 5.69 1.16
C VAL A 25 -8.54 5.12 2.48
N VAL A 26 -9.83 4.74 2.53
CA VAL A 26 -10.38 3.88 3.58
C VAL A 26 -10.57 2.49 2.98
N ALA A 27 -9.88 1.49 3.54
CA ALA A 27 -9.79 0.16 2.96
C ALA A 27 -9.96 -0.93 4.03
N ALA A 28 -10.42 -2.12 3.62
CA ALA A 28 -10.44 -3.27 4.53
C ALA A 28 -9.00 -3.74 4.81
N ARG A 29 -8.72 -4.18 6.05
CA ARG A 29 -7.41 -4.79 6.39
C ARG A 29 -7.32 -6.23 5.89
N VAL A 30 -7.28 -6.39 4.57
CA VAL A 30 -7.23 -7.70 3.91
C VAL A 30 -6.32 -7.67 2.69
N GLY A 31 -5.72 -8.82 2.36
CA GLY A 31 -4.90 -8.97 1.16
C GLY A 31 -3.71 -8.01 1.10
N GLY A 32 -3.49 -7.39 -0.06
CA GLY A 32 -2.39 -6.44 -0.29
C GLY A 32 -2.64 -5.01 0.23
N LEU A 33 -3.83 -4.71 0.72
CA LEU A 33 -4.20 -3.35 1.18
C LEU A 33 -3.36 -2.85 2.37
N PRO A 34 -2.99 -3.68 3.37
CA PRO A 34 -2.09 -3.25 4.44
C PRO A 34 -0.67 -2.93 3.97
N THR A 35 -0.28 -3.37 2.77
CA THR A 35 0.98 -2.97 2.14
C THR A 35 0.83 -1.64 1.41
N ALA A 36 -0.29 -1.42 0.72
CA ALA A 36 -0.56 -0.21 -0.07
C ALA A 36 -0.92 1.02 0.78
N VAL A 37 -1.56 0.80 1.94
CA VAL A 37 -2.07 1.85 2.82
C VAL A 37 -1.32 1.80 4.16
N ALA A 38 -0.63 2.89 4.50
CA ALA A 38 -0.12 3.13 5.84
C ALA A 38 -1.25 3.64 6.74
N ASP A 39 -1.77 2.77 7.60
CA ASP A 39 -2.90 3.06 8.49
C ASP A 39 -2.63 4.26 9.42
N GLY A 40 -3.57 5.21 9.45
CA GLY A 40 -3.48 6.47 10.17
C GLY A 40 -2.53 7.51 9.55
N VAL A 41 -1.81 7.16 8.48
CA VAL A 41 -0.81 8.02 7.82
C VAL A 41 -1.22 8.38 6.40
N SER A 42 -1.47 7.41 5.53
CA SER A 42 -1.91 7.62 4.15
C SER A 42 -3.39 7.29 3.92
N GLY A 43 -4.04 6.74 4.94
CA GLY A 43 -5.40 6.23 4.87
C GLY A 43 -5.83 5.59 6.19
N VAL A 44 -6.93 4.85 6.15
CA VAL A 44 -7.49 4.13 7.31
C VAL A 44 -7.79 2.69 6.92
N LEU A 45 -7.36 1.74 7.75
CA LEU A 45 -7.66 0.33 7.57
C LEU A 45 -8.76 -0.14 8.54
N VAL A 46 -9.80 -0.78 7.99
CA VAL A 46 -10.97 -1.27 8.71
C VAL A 46 -10.89 -2.80 8.84
N ASP A 47 -10.91 -3.31 10.07
CA ASP A 47 -10.81 -4.75 10.34
C ASP A 47 -12.13 -5.52 10.12
N SER A 48 -13.23 -4.80 10.01
CA SER A 48 -14.59 -5.35 9.93
C SER A 48 -15.25 -5.10 8.57
N HIS A 49 -16.22 -5.95 8.23
CA HIS A 49 -17.15 -5.72 7.13
C HIS A 49 -18.51 -5.18 7.61
N ASP A 50 -18.62 -4.89 8.91
CA ASP A 50 -19.80 -4.27 9.50
C ASP A 50 -19.96 -2.81 9.02
N PRO A 51 -21.12 -2.42 8.47
CA PRO A 51 -21.35 -1.05 8.00
C PRO A 51 -21.10 0.02 9.06
N GLY A 52 -21.32 -0.27 10.35
CA GLY A 52 -21.05 0.66 11.44
C GLY A 52 -19.57 1.02 11.57
N ALA A 53 -18.69 0.03 11.44
CA ALA A 53 -17.24 0.24 11.45
C ALA A 53 -16.77 1.12 10.28
N TRP A 54 -17.33 0.93 9.08
CA TRP A 54 -17.04 1.76 7.92
C TRP A 54 -17.54 3.19 8.08
N ALA A 55 -18.77 3.35 8.58
CA ALA A 55 -19.32 4.68 8.87
C ALA A 55 -18.47 5.43 9.91
N ALA A 56 -17.97 4.73 10.93
CA ALA A 56 -17.07 5.32 11.93
C ALA A 56 -15.73 5.77 11.32
N ALA A 57 -15.16 4.99 10.40
CA ALA A 57 -13.91 5.34 9.72
C ALA A 57 -14.08 6.52 8.73
N LEU A 58 -15.21 6.58 8.01
CA LEU A 58 -15.48 7.62 7.01
C LEU A 58 -15.91 8.96 7.63
N ARG A 59 -16.63 8.94 8.75
CA ARG A 59 -17.24 10.14 9.34
C ARG A 59 -16.24 11.28 9.60
N PRO A 60 -15.05 11.06 10.24
CA PRO A 60 -14.09 12.14 10.46
C PRO A 60 -13.63 12.78 9.15
N LEU A 61 -13.35 11.98 8.10
CA LEU A 61 -12.88 12.47 6.80
C LEU A 61 -13.94 13.29 6.04
N LEU A 62 -15.22 13.01 6.28
CA LEU A 62 -16.34 13.76 5.70
C LEU A 62 -16.64 15.04 6.48
N SER A 63 -16.46 15.02 7.80
CA SER A 63 -16.78 16.15 8.68
C SER A 63 -15.62 17.14 8.87
N ASP A 64 -14.37 16.71 8.66
CA ASP A 64 -13.17 17.54 8.81
C ASP A 64 -12.36 17.60 7.50
N PRO A 65 -12.52 18.69 6.72
CA PRO A 65 -11.71 18.93 5.54
C PRO A 65 -10.20 19.03 5.80
N GLY A 66 -9.79 19.57 6.94
CA GLY A 66 -8.38 19.72 7.30
C GLY A 66 -7.73 18.36 7.50
N GLN A 67 -8.36 17.50 8.31
CA GLN A 67 -7.90 16.12 8.50
C GLN A 67 -7.80 15.36 7.16
N ARG A 68 -8.80 15.51 6.28
CA ARG A 68 -8.79 14.87 4.97
C ARG A 68 -7.64 15.37 4.08
N CYS A 69 -7.37 16.68 4.06
CA CYS A 69 -6.26 17.27 3.31
C CYS A 69 -4.90 16.80 3.86
N ASP A 70 -4.73 16.79 5.18
CA ASP A 70 -3.49 16.33 5.82
C ASP A 70 -3.20 14.86 5.50
N LEU A 71 -4.24 14.01 5.56
CA LEU A 71 -4.13 12.61 5.23
C LEU A 71 -3.84 12.40 3.73
N GLY A 72 -4.44 13.23 2.86
CA GLY A 72 -4.16 13.26 1.43
C GLY A 72 -2.72 13.65 1.10
N ALA A 73 -2.15 14.65 1.77
CA ALA A 73 -0.75 15.05 1.56
C ALA A 73 0.23 13.93 1.95
N LYS A 74 -0.01 13.28 3.09
CA LYS A 74 0.77 12.12 3.53
C LYS A 74 0.57 10.91 2.62
N ALA A 75 -0.61 10.78 2.01
CA ALA A 75 -0.89 9.75 1.04
C ALA A 75 -0.03 9.87 -0.23
N VAL A 76 0.16 11.08 -0.75
CA VAL A 76 1.07 11.34 -1.88
C VAL A 76 2.48 10.86 -1.54
N LEU A 77 3.01 11.30 -0.40
CA LEU A 77 4.36 10.92 0.06
C LEU A 77 4.51 9.41 0.22
N HIS A 78 3.47 8.72 0.70
CA HIS A 78 3.49 7.26 0.80
C HIS A 78 3.51 6.58 -0.57
N ALA A 79 2.73 7.10 -1.53
CA ALA A 79 2.63 6.54 -2.87
C ALA A 79 3.94 6.64 -3.67
N GLU A 80 4.79 7.64 -3.40
CA GLU A 80 6.11 7.79 -4.03
C GLU A 80 7.02 6.55 -3.86
N GLY A 81 6.87 5.83 -2.74
CA GLY A 81 7.59 4.57 -2.47
C GLY A 81 7.20 3.40 -3.39
N PHE A 82 6.11 3.54 -4.13
CA PHE A 82 5.62 2.58 -5.13
C PHE A 82 5.86 3.03 -6.57
N SER A 83 6.63 4.09 -6.78
CA SER A 83 7.03 4.54 -8.13
C SER A 83 7.77 3.45 -8.91
N TRP A 84 7.71 3.54 -10.23
CA TRP A 84 8.44 2.64 -11.13
C TRP A 84 9.95 2.70 -10.88
N ASP A 85 10.49 3.90 -10.64
CA ASP A 85 11.92 4.08 -10.32
C ASP A 85 12.30 3.35 -9.03
N ALA A 86 11.54 3.58 -7.93
CA ALA A 86 11.79 2.90 -6.65
C ALA A 86 11.63 1.38 -6.74
N THR A 87 10.75 0.89 -7.62
CA THR A 87 10.55 -0.54 -7.88
C THR A 87 11.70 -1.12 -8.69
N ALA A 88 12.12 -0.42 -9.76
CA ALA A 88 13.22 -0.82 -10.62
C ALA A 88 14.54 -0.89 -9.85
N GLU A 89 14.85 0.14 -9.06
CA GLU A 89 16.06 0.16 -8.22
C GLU A 89 16.11 -1.02 -7.25
N ARG A 90 14.99 -1.31 -6.57
CA ARG A 90 14.92 -2.40 -5.59
C ARG A 90 15.06 -3.77 -6.25
N THR A 91 14.49 -3.91 -7.44
CA THR A 91 14.64 -5.11 -8.27
C THR A 91 16.08 -5.30 -8.71
N LEU A 92 16.73 -4.24 -9.22
CA LEU A 92 18.13 -4.26 -9.63
C LEU A 92 19.06 -4.57 -8.45
N ARG A 93 18.83 -3.98 -7.27
CA ARG A 93 19.58 -4.30 -6.04
C ARG A 93 19.48 -5.79 -5.69
N THR A 94 18.29 -6.38 -5.83
CA THR A 94 18.07 -7.80 -5.56
C THR A 94 18.82 -8.69 -6.57
N TYR A 95 18.81 -8.32 -7.85
CA TYR A 95 19.57 -9.03 -8.87
C TYR A 95 21.08 -8.95 -8.65
N ALA A 96 21.60 -7.76 -8.30
CA ALA A 96 23.02 -7.58 -7.99
C ALA A 96 23.45 -8.46 -6.79
N ALA A 97 22.63 -8.51 -5.74
CA ALA A 97 22.90 -9.39 -4.58
C ALA A 97 22.91 -10.87 -4.96
N ALA A 98 21.96 -11.33 -5.78
CA ALA A 98 21.89 -12.71 -6.23
C ALA A 98 23.10 -13.11 -7.09
N LEU A 99 23.57 -12.23 -7.97
CA LEU A 99 24.77 -12.44 -8.77
C LEU A 99 26.03 -12.48 -7.89
N GLY A 100 26.14 -11.58 -6.91
CA GLY A 100 27.25 -11.58 -5.95
C GLY A 100 27.31 -12.84 -5.08
N THR A 101 26.16 -13.46 -4.77
CA THR A 101 26.14 -14.76 -4.06
C THR A 101 26.53 -15.95 -4.94
N HIS A 102 26.37 -15.85 -6.27
CA HIS A 102 26.71 -16.93 -7.20
C HIS A 102 28.21 -17.02 -7.49
N GLU A 103 28.95 -15.90 -7.46
CA GLU A 103 30.42 -15.90 -7.64
C GLU A 103 31.14 -16.60 -6.48
N VAL A 104 30.62 -16.51 -5.25
CA VAL A 104 31.25 -17.15 -4.08
C VAL A 104 31.07 -18.67 -4.07
N ALA A 105 30.04 -19.20 -4.76
CA ALA A 105 29.77 -20.64 -4.81
C ALA A 105 30.60 -21.41 -5.86
N HIS A 106 31.27 -20.73 -6.81
CA HIS A 106 32.02 -21.38 -7.89
C HIS A 106 33.55 -21.29 -7.78
N VAL A 107 34.11 -20.64 -6.75
CA VAL A 107 35.58 -20.49 -6.56
C VAL A 107 36.15 -21.47 -5.51
N GLY A 108 35.40 -22.52 -5.13
CA GLY A 108 35.77 -23.44 -4.05
C GLY A 108 35.54 -24.93 -4.29
N ALA A 109 35.65 -25.42 -5.53
CA ALA A 109 35.62 -26.85 -5.85
C ALA A 109 36.90 -27.29 -6.57
#